data_AF-A0A7X8R7K8-F1
#
_entry.id   AF-A0A7X8R7K8-F1
#
_cell.length_a   1.000
_cell.length_b   1.000
_cell.length_c   1.000
_cell.angle_alpha   90.00
_cell.angle_beta   90.00
_cell.angle_gamma   90.00
#
_symmetry.space_group_name_H-M   'P 1'
#
loop_
_entity.id
_entity.type
_entity.pdbx_description
1 polymer ?
#
loop_
_entity_poly.entity_id
_entity_poly.type
_entity_poly.pdbx_seq_one_letter_code
_entity_poly.pdbx_strand_id
1 'polypeptide(L)'
;MEYKEILKNSLKSYEDLEKWLTDQQARVDPRLMEVIAKYPMRINTYYLSLIEKMNDGIWKQAVPDVEELVHYMDLSEDPLDEEGDIPLGGPRTIIHRYPDRVLLFVSIECAMYCRFCTRKRKVGDEHKNVTNEEINKGIEYIATHDDIRDVLISGGDPLLLSNKKLDEILGKLRGISHLDVIRIGTRVPCVWPMRIYEDPEFLDM
;
A
#
# COMPACT_ATOMS: atom_id res chain seq x y z
N MET A 1 7.75 -6.37 19.59
CA MET A 1 8.86 -5.46 19.23
C MET A 1 8.30 -4.06 19.16
N GLU A 2 9.03 -3.09 19.69
CA GLU A 2 8.59 -1.71 19.88
C GLU A 2 8.10 -1.06 18.58
N TYR A 3 8.76 -1.32 17.45
CA TYR A 3 8.31 -0.81 16.14
C TYR A 3 6.90 -1.25 15.71
N LYS A 4 6.38 -2.39 16.17
CA LYS A 4 5.02 -2.85 15.85
C LYS A 4 3.96 -1.99 16.54
N GLU A 5 4.29 -1.39 17.69
CA GLU A 5 3.38 -0.48 18.39
C GLU A 5 3.17 0.83 17.61
N ILE A 6 4.15 1.25 16.78
CA ILE A 6 4.01 2.41 15.89
C ILE A 6 2.80 2.25 14.96
N LEU A 7 2.68 1.07 14.32
CA LEU A 7 1.58 0.79 13.40
C LEU A 7 0.26 0.53 14.16
N LYS A 8 0.33 -0.17 15.30
CA LYS A 8 -0.85 -0.47 16.12
C LYS A 8 -1.53 0.79 16.66
N ASN A 9 -0.75 1.81 17.03
CA ASN A 9 -1.24 3.09 17.55
C ASN A 9 -1.47 4.13 16.44
N SER A 10 -1.68 3.70 15.19
CA SER A 10 -2.03 4.62 14.10
C SER A 10 -3.39 5.27 14.32
N LEU A 11 -3.54 6.53 13.91
CA LEU A 11 -4.84 7.19 13.79
C LEU A 11 -5.57 6.61 12.58
N LYS A 12 -6.81 6.14 12.77
CA LYS A 12 -7.60 5.48 11.72
C LYS A 12 -8.97 6.12 11.52
N SER A 13 -9.51 6.78 12.54
CA SER A 13 -10.82 7.45 12.46
C SER A 13 -10.73 8.97 12.57
N TYR A 14 -11.85 9.65 12.30
CA TYR A 14 -11.97 11.09 12.51
C TYR A 14 -11.74 11.45 13.98
N GLU A 15 -12.28 10.65 14.90
CA GLU A 15 -12.17 10.86 16.34
C GLU A 15 -10.72 10.71 16.82
N ASP A 16 -9.96 9.77 16.27
CA ASP A 16 -8.52 9.64 16.55
C ASP A 16 -7.77 10.92 16.16
N LEU A 17 -8.06 11.46 14.98
CA LEU A 17 -7.45 12.68 14.46
C LEU A 17 -7.86 13.91 15.27
N GLU A 18 -9.15 14.06 15.56
CA GLU A 18 -9.67 15.18 16.35
C GLU A 18 -9.07 15.20 17.76
N LYS A 19 -8.95 14.02 18.39
CA LYS A 19 -8.29 13.88 19.69
C LYS A 19 -6.82 14.29 19.62
N TRP A 20 -6.07 13.79 18.63
CA TRP A 20 -4.66 14.16 18.46
C TRP A 20 -4.46 15.67 18.21
N LEU A 21 -5.36 16.31 17.45
CA LEU A 21 -5.32 17.74 17.17
C LEU A 21 -5.74 18.61 18.35
N THR A 22 -6.61 18.12 19.22
CA THR A 22 -7.00 18.84 20.44
C THR A 22 -5.79 19.11 21.32
N ASP A 23 -4.88 18.12 21.44
CA ASP A 23 -3.61 18.27 22.16
C ASP A 23 -2.69 19.31 21.50
N GLN A 24 -2.87 19.57 20.20
CA GLN A 24 -2.13 20.56 19.41
C GLN A 24 -2.85 21.93 19.29
N GLN A 25 -3.98 22.12 19.98
CA GLN A 25 -4.84 23.32 19.86
C GLN A 25 -5.29 23.62 18.43
N ALA A 26 -5.43 22.59 17.59
CA ALA A 26 -5.84 22.67 16.20
C ALA A 26 -7.22 22.02 15.99
N ARG A 27 -7.87 22.35 14.88
CA ARG A 27 -9.15 21.74 14.46
C ARG A 27 -9.16 21.50 12.96
N VAL A 28 -9.89 20.48 12.55
CA VAL A 28 -10.14 20.12 11.14
C VAL A 28 -11.63 20.18 10.84
N ASP A 29 -11.95 20.15 9.55
CA ASP A 29 -13.33 20.17 9.08
C ASP A 29 -14.05 18.84 9.43
N PRO A 30 -15.24 18.86 10.07
CA PRO A 30 -16.00 17.65 10.38
C PRO A 30 -16.36 16.80 9.15
N ARG A 31 -16.42 17.40 7.95
CA ARG A 31 -16.65 16.69 6.68
C ARG A 31 -15.53 15.69 6.36
N LEU A 32 -14.39 15.74 7.05
CA LEU A 32 -13.37 14.70 6.93
C LEU A 32 -13.91 13.31 7.32
N MET A 33 -14.97 13.20 8.12
CA MET A 33 -15.66 11.92 8.35
C MET A 33 -16.12 11.27 7.04
N GLU A 34 -16.67 12.06 6.11
CA GLU A 34 -17.13 11.56 4.80
C GLU A 34 -15.94 11.14 3.93
N VAL A 35 -14.84 11.92 3.98
CA VAL A 35 -13.60 11.59 3.29
C VAL A 35 -13.04 10.25 3.78
N ILE A 36 -12.95 10.06 5.10
CA ILE A 36 -12.39 8.85 5.73
C ILE A 36 -13.27 7.63 5.45
N ALA A 37 -14.59 7.79 5.45
CA ALA A 37 -15.53 6.72 5.12
C ALA A 37 -15.37 6.24 3.67
N LYS A 38 -15.10 7.16 2.73
CA LYS A 38 -14.82 6.81 1.32
C LYS A 38 -13.39 6.31 1.10
N TYR A 39 -12.45 6.90 1.82
CA TYR A 39 -11.02 6.73 1.62
C TYR A 39 -10.30 6.56 2.96
N PRO A 40 -10.09 5.31 3.38
CA PRO A 40 -9.55 4.98 4.70
C PRO A 40 -8.31 5.79 5.06
N MET A 41 -8.25 6.21 6.32
CA MET A 41 -7.09 6.88 6.88
C MET A 41 -6.29 5.90 7.75
N ARG A 42 -4.97 6.00 7.65
CA ARG A 42 -4.04 5.38 8.59
C ARG A 42 -2.82 6.26 8.64
N ILE A 43 -2.52 6.85 9.79
CA ILE A 43 -1.30 7.64 10.01
C ILE A 43 -0.63 7.11 11.27
N ASN A 44 0.52 6.46 11.12
CA ASN A 44 1.23 5.87 12.24
C ASN A 44 1.96 6.94 13.06
N THR A 45 2.31 6.61 14.31
CA THR A 45 2.86 7.58 15.27
C THR A 45 4.20 8.17 14.85
N TYR A 46 5.02 7.43 14.10
CA TYR A 46 6.26 7.96 13.54
C TYR A 46 5.98 9.01 12.46
N TYR A 47 5.08 8.74 11.51
CA TYR A 47 4.81 9.71 10.45
C TYR A 47 4.09 10.97 10.98
N LEU A 48 3.29 10.84 12.06
CA LEU A 48 2.73 11.98 12.77
C LEU A 48 3.79 12.87 13.41
N SER A 49 4.85 12.29 13.98
CA SER A 49 5.90 13.09 14.64
C SER A 49 6.75 13.90 13.66
N LEU A 50 6.66 13.62 12.36
CA LEU A 50 7.31 14.37 11.29
C LEU A 50 6.51 15.61 10.85
N ILE A 51 5.25 15.75 11.28
CA ILE A 51 4.42 16.91 10.97
C ILE A 51 4.85 18.06 11.89
N GLU A 52 5.36 19.14 11.30
CA GLU A 52 5.79 20.33 12.05
C GLU A 52 4.65 21.32 12.21
N LYS A 53 3.78 21.45 11.21
CA LYS A 53 2.63 22.36 11.23
C LYS A 53 1.50 21.90 10.32
N MET A 54 0.30 22.36 10.63
CA MET A 54 -0.87 22.15 9.78
C MET A 54 -0.58 22.62 8.34
N ASN A 55 -0.99 21.81 7.36
CA ASN A 55 -0.79 22.05 5.93
C ASN A 55 0.67 22.11 5.44
N ASP A 56 1.65 21.63 6.22
CA ASP A 56 2.98 21.36 5.68
C ASP A 56 2.99 20.22 4.64
N GLY A 57 4.16 19.95 4.06
CA GLY A 57 4.31 18.94 3.03
C GLY A 57 4.05 17.51 3.50
N ILE A 58 4.29 17.20 4.78
CA ILE A 58 4.05 15.87 5.37
C ILE A 58 2.58 15.71 5.71
N TRP A 59 1.97 16.74 6.31
CA TRP A 59 0.54 16.85 6.57
C TRP A 59 -0.27 16.55 5.32
N LYS A 60 0.00 17.26 4.22
CA LYS A 60 -0.73 17.12 2.94
C LYS A 60 -0.67 15.72 2.34
N GLN A 61 0.33 14.94 2.72
CA GLN A 61 0.48 13.56 2.25
C GLN A 61 -0.30 12.55 3.10
N ALA A 62 -0.61 12.88 4.36
CA ALA A 62 -1.15 11.93 5.33
C ALA A 62 -2.57 12.28 5.82
N VAL A 63 -2.82 13.55 6.16
CA VAL A 63 -4.10 14.01 6.71
C VAL A 63 -5.10 14.24 5.57
N PRO A 64 -6.32 13.68 5.64
CA PRO A 64 -7.33 13.86 4.61
C PRO A 64 -7.75 15.33 4.41
N ASP A 65 -8.19 15.63 3.20
CA ASP A 65 -8.74 16.94 2.81
C ASP A 65 -10.16 16.77 2.24
N VAL A 66 -11.04 17.73 2.52
CA VAL A 66 -12.41 17.76 2.00
C VAL A 66 -12.45 17.87 0.47
N GLU A 67 -11.41 18.44 -0.14
CA GLU A 67 -11.28 18.52 -1.61
C GLU A 67 -11.21 17.12 -2.25
N GLU A 68 -10.88 16.08 -1.50
CA GLU A 68 -10.85 14.70 -2.01
C GLU A 68 -12.24 14.14 -2.32
N LEU A 69 -13.31 14.80 -1.88
CA LEU A 69 -14.69 14.47 -2.25
C LEU A 69 -15.10 15.10 -3.58
N VAL A 70 -14.32 16.06 -4.09
CA VAL A 70 -14.63 16.76 -5.34
C VAL A 70 -14.38 15.83 -6.51
N HIS A 71 -15.45 15.55 -7.26
CA HIS A 71 -15.38 14.82 -8.52
C HIS A 71 -15.20 15.80 -9.68
N TYR A 72 -14.06 15.73 -10.37
CA TYR A 72 -13.84 16.42 -11.63
C TYR A 72 -14.17 15.49 -12.80
N MET A 73 -14.67 16.04 -13.91
CA MET A 73 -15.13 15.24 -15.07
C MET A 73 -14.03 14.36 -15.68
N ASP A 74 -12.78 14.80 -15.61
CA ASP A 74 -11.64 14.09 -16.21
C ASP A 74 -10.99 13.07 -15.23
N LEU A 75 -11.57 12.87 -14.04
CA LEU A 75 -11.08 11.87 -13.10
C LEU A 75 -11.69 10.50 -13.42
N SER A 76 -10.82 9.52 -13.67
CA SER A 76 -11.15 8.10 -13.65
C SER A 76 -10.83 7.50 -12.28
N GLU A 77 -11.60 6.50 -11.85
CA GLU A 77 -11.23 5.70 -10.69
C GLU A 77 -9.94 4.92 -10.95
N ASP A 78 -9.73 4.44 -12.18
CA ASP A 78 -8.52 3.73 -12.60
C ASP A 78 -7.80 4.51 -13.72
N PRO A 79 -7.11 5.63 -13.40
CA PRO A 79 -6.46 6.47 -14.40
C PRO A 79 -5.27 5.78 -15.06
N LEU A 80 -4.80 4.68 -14.45
CA LEU A 80 -3.70 3.87 -14.96
C LEU A 80 -4.21 2.55 -15.54
N ASP A 81 -5.50 2.41 -15.86
CA ASP A 81 -6.10 1.22 -16.50
C ASP A 81 -5.57 -0.13 -15.97
N GLU A 82 -5.30 -0.21 -14.67
CA GLU A 82 -4.68 -1.41 -14.09
C GLU A 82 -5.62 -2.61 -14.12
N GLU A 83 -6.94 -2.39 -14.05
CA GLU A 83 -7.93 -3.45 -14.27
C GLU A 83 -8.00 -3.90 -15.74
N GLY A 84 -7.83 -2.98 -16.69
CA GLY A 84 -7.79 -3.31 -18.13
C GLY A 84 -6.54 -4.08 -18.54
N ASP A 85 -5.43 -3.84 -17.83
CA ASP A 85 -4.16 -4.57 -18.00
C ASP A 85 -4.12 -5.92 -17.27
N ILE A 86 -5.22 -6.36 -16.64
CA ILE A 86 -5.34 -7.74 -16.16
C ILE A 86 -5.55 -8.66 -17.36
N PRO A 87 -4.71 -9.69 -17.58
CA PRO A 87 -4.90 -10.63 -18.69
C PRO A 87 -6.29 -11.25 -18.66
N LEU A 88 -6.93 -11.38 -19.83
CA LEU A 88 -8.27 -11.96 -19.93
C LEU A 88 -8.29 -13.41 -19.41
N GLY A 89 -9.09 -13.67 -18.38
CA GLY A 89 -9.13 -14.98 -17.71
C GLY A 89 -7.91 -15.26 -16.82
N GLY A 90 -7.00 -14.31 -16.68
CA GLY A 90 -5.83 -14.37 -15.82
C GLY A 90 -6.14 -14.06 -14.35
N PRO A 91 -5.13 -14.23 -13.47
CA PRO A 91 -5.27 -13.92 -12.06
C PRO A 91 -5.38 -12.40 -11.84
N ARG A 92 -6.34 -12.00 -10.99
CA ARG A 92 -6.57 -10.57 -10.66
C ARG A 92 -5.39 -9.88 -9.95
N THR A 93 -4.43 -10.67 -9.47
CA THR A 93 -3.21 -10.19 -8.84
C THR A 93 -2.15 -9.77 -9.87
N ILE A 94 -2.36 -10.00 -11.15
CA ILE A 94 -1.42 -9.63 -12.21
C ILE A 94 -1.93 -8.42 -12.99
N ILE A 95 -1.06 -7.41 -13.09
CA ILE A 95 -1.19 -6.33 -14.06
C ILE A 95 -0.05 -6.49 -15.06
N HIS A 96 -0.40 -6.83 -16.31
CA HIS A 96 0.54 -7.16 -17.38
C HIS A 96 0.40 -6.19 -18.55
N ARG A 97 0.82 -4.94 -18.33
CA ARG A 97 0.82 -3.89 -19.35
C ARG A 97 1.92 -4.05 -20.40
N TYR A 98 3.09 -4.51 -19.96
CA TYR A 98 4.32 -4.45 -20.75
C TYR A 98 4.79 -5.84 -21.14
N PRO A 99 5.38 -6.03 -22.33
CA PRO A 99 5.67 -7.37 -22.85
C PRO A 99 6.52 -8.27 -21.94
N ASP A 100 7.47 -7.69 -21.20
CA ASP A 100 8.51 -8.44 -20.48
C ASP A 100 8.44 -8.29 -18.96
N ARG A 101 7.39 -7.66 -18.42
CA ARG A 101 7.29 -7.39 -16.99
C ARG A 101 5.88 -7.25 -16.48
N VAL A 102 5.69 -7.67 -15.24
CA VAL A 102 4.40 -7.62 -14.56
C VAL A 102 4.48 -6.97 -13.19
N LEU A 103 3.34 -6.46 -12.73
CA LEU A 103 3.12 -6.16 -11.32
C LEU A 103 2.35 -7.32 -10.68
N LEU A 104 2.89 -7.86 -9.59
CA LEU A 104 2.22 -8.84 -8.73
C LEU A 104 1.65 -8.11 -7.50
N PHE A 105 0.33 -7.97 -7.45
CA PHE A 105 -0.42 -7.29 -6.40
C PHE A 105 -0.63 -8.24 -5.21
N VAL A 106 0.06 -8.01 -4.10
CA VAL A 106 0.11 -8.96 -2.96
C VAL A 106 -0.51 -8.45 -1.66
N SER A 107 -0.84 -7.17 -1.59
CA SER A 107 -1.32 -6.51 -0.38
C SER A 107 -2.27 -5.36 -0.73
N ILE A 108 -3.26 -5.10 0.12
CA ILE A 108 -4.10 -3.89 0.09
C ILE A 108 -3.80 -2.94 1.25
N GLU A 109 -2.90 -3.33 2.15
CA GLU A 109 -2.56 -2.56 3.33
C GLU A 109 -1.31 -1.72 3.11
N CYS A 110 -1.28 -0.54 3.74
CA CYS A 110 -0.10 0.30 3.83
C CYS A 110 0.18 0.65 5.30
N ALA A 111 1.42 1.02 5.62
CA ALA A 111 1.78 1.57 6.93
C ALA A 111 1.26 3.00 7.14
N MET A 112 0.95 3.70 6.04
CA MET A 112 0.26 4.99 6.01
C MET A 112 -0.50 5.08 4.67
N TYR A 113 -1.76 5.54 4.69
CA TYR A 113 -2.53 5.73 3.45
C TYR A 113 -2.32 7.13 2.88
N CYS A 114 -1.47 7.19 1.85
CA CYS A 114 -1.11 8.45 1.19
C CYS A 114 -2.34 9.10 0.55
N ARG A 115 -2.56 10.40 0.78
CA ARG A 115 -3.70 11.12 0.20
C ARG A 115 -3.63 11.32 -1.32
N PHE A 116 -2.46 11.10 -1.90
CA PHE A 116 -2.20 11.14 -3.34
C PHE A 116 -2.09 9.74 -3.98
N CYS A 117 -2.56 8.68 -3.30
CA CYS A 117 -2.42 7.30 -3.79
C CYS A 117 -3.17 7.09 -5.13
N THR A 118 -2.48 6.62 -6.17
CA THR A 118 -3.12 6.23 -7.45
C THR A 118 -3.98 4.98 -7.33
N ARG A 119 -3.77 4.18 -6.27
CA ARG A 119 -4.53 2.96 -5.96
C ARG A 119 -5.53 3.13 -4.83
N LYS A 120 -5.93 4.38 -4.55
CA LYS A 120 -6.86 4.71 -3.46
C LYS A 120 -8.19 3.95 -3.52
N ARG A 121 -8.61 3.50 -4.71
CA ARG A 121 -9.79 2.62 -4.94
C ARG A 121 -9.61 1.16 -4.49
N LYS A 122 -8.36 0.70 -4.33
CA LYS A 122 -7.98 -0.70 -4.08
C LYS A 122 -7.45 -0.96 -2.66
N VAL A 123 -6.94 0.08 -1.98
CA VAL A 123 -6.23 -0.07 -0.70
C VAL A 123 -7.09 0.36 0.48
N GLY A 124 -6.84 -0.22 1.65
CA GLY A 124 -7.50 0.16 2.90
C GLY A 124 -8.86 -0.47 3.19
N ASP A 125 -9.41 -1.28 2.29
CA ASP A 125 -10.66 -2.01 2.50
C ASP A 125 -10.37 -3.41 3.05
N GLU A 126 -10.51 -3.60 4.37
CA GLU A 126 -10.18 -4.86 5.07
C GLU A 126 -10.97 -6.08 4.55
N HIS A 127 -12.06 -5.87 3.79
CA HIS A 127 -12.83 -6.95 3.18
C HIS A 127 -12.28 -7.44 1.83
N LYS A 128 -11.27 -6.76 1.27
CA LYS A 128 -10.68 -7.06 -0.05
C LYS A 128 -9.25 -7.61 0.04
N ASN A 129 -8.93 -8.28 1.15
CA ASN A 129 -7.60 -8.84 1.36
C ASN A 129 -7.22 -9.86 0.27
N VAL A 130 -5.99 -9.76 -0.21
CA VAL A 130 -5.44 -10.69 -1.22
C VAL A 130 -5.09 -12.02 -0.56
N THR A 131 -5.75 -13.08 -0.99
CA THR A 131 -5.54 -14.42 -0.45
C THR A 131 -4.23 -15.03 -0.95
N ASN A 132 -3.70 -16.01 -0.21
CA ASN A 132 -2.52 -16.75 -0.65
C ASN A 132 -2.78 -17.53 -1.95
N GLU A 133 -4.01 -17.99 -2.16
CA GLU A 133 -4.40 -18.68 -3.38
C GLU A 133 -4.31 -17.76 -4.60
N GLU A 134 -4.83 -16.54 -4.50
CA GLU A 134 -4.76 -15.54 -5.57
C GLU A 134 -3.32 -15.12 -5.89
N ILE A 135 -2.46 -14.99 -4.87
CA ILE A 135 -1.03 -14.71 -5.08
C ILE A 135 -0.36 -15.89 -5.79
N ASN A 136 -0.65 -17.13 -5.38
CA ASN A 136 -0.09 -18.32 -6.02
C ASN A 136 -0.51 -18.45 -7.49
N LYS A 137 -1.77 -18.13 -7.82
CA LYS A 137 -2.24 -18.06 -9.21
C LYS A 137 -1.48 -17.01 -10.02
N GLY A 138 -1.15 -15.87 -9.41
CA GLY A 138 -0.29 -14.85 -10.02
C GLY A 138 1.13 -15.35 -10.28
N ILE A 139 1.73 -16.07 -9.33
CA ILE A 139 3.05 -16.68 -9.48
C ILE A 139 3.03 -17.77 -10.58
N GLU A 140 1.98 -18.59 -10.65
CA GLU A 140 1.80 -19.60 -11.69
C GLU A 140 1.67 -18.98 -13.08
N TYR A 141 0.94 -17.86 -13.19
CA TYR A 141 0.89 -17.08 -14.42
C TYR A 141 2.30 -16.63 -14.83
N ILE A 142 3.09 -16.09 -13.90
CA ILE A 142 4.48 -15.68 -14.19
C ILE A 142 5.33 -16.88 -14.65
N ALA A 143 5.21 -18.01 -13.96
CA ALA A 143 5.98 -19.22 -14.24
C ALA A 143 5.65 -19.87 -15.60
N THR A 144 4.48 -19.58 -16.17
CA THR A 144 4.02 -20.15 -17.46
C THR A 144 4.21 -19.20 -18.64
N HIS A 145 4.75 -18.00 -18.42
CA HIS A 145 4.97 -16.98 -19.44
C HIS A 145 6.45 -16.61 -19.50
N ASP A 146 7.20 -17.31 -20.36
CA ASP A 146 8.67 -17.21 -20.46
C ASP A 146 9.17 -15.82 -20.92
N ASP A 147 8.30 -15.01 -21.53
CA ASP A 147 8.61 -13.63 -21.94
C ASP A 147 8.75 -12.67 -20.74
N ILE A 148 8.20 -13.01 -19.57
CA ILE A 148 8.26 -12.19 -18.36
C ILE A 148 9.64 -12.34 -17.71
N ARG A 149 10.40 -11.25 -17.61
CA ARG A 149 11.75 -11.26 -17.01
C ARG A 149 11.85 -10.40 -15.75
N ASP A 150 10.93 -9.45 -15.56
CA ASP A 150 10.87 -8.55 -14.40
C ASP A 150 9.52 -8.63 -13.69
N VAL A 151 9.56 -8.89 -12.37
CA VAL A 151 8.37 -8.91 -11.52
C VAL A 151 8.48 -7.82 -10.46
N LEU A 152 7.52 -6.89 -10.47
CA LEU A 152 7.34 -5.92 -9.40
C LEU A 152 6.29 -6.43 -8.39
N ILE A 153 6.74 -6.85 -7.22
CA ILE A 153 5.87 -7.13 -6.07
C ILE A 153 5.37 -5.77 -5.54
N SER A 154 4.06 -5.56 -5.56
CA SER A 154 3.42 -4.30 -5.15
C SER A 154 2.03 -4.55 -4.58
N GLY A 155 1.19 -3.51 -4.56
CA GLY A 155 -0.14 -3.53 -3.95
C GLY A 155 -0.46 -2.18 -3.34
N GLY A 156 -0.93 -2.21 -2.10
CA GLY A 156 -0.69 -1.17 -1.12
C GLY A 156 0.80 -1.10 -0.79
N ASP A 157 1.27 -1.98 0.09
CA ASP A 157 2.69 -2.08 0.42
C ASP A 157 3.07 -3.55 0.76
N PRO A 158 3.98 -4.20 0.01
CA PRO A 158 4.40 -5.57 0.27
C PRO A 158 5.09 -5.78 1.62
N LEU A 159 5.75 -4.76 2.18
CA LEU A 159 6.46 -4.88 3.45
C LEU A 159 5.52 -4.87 4.67
N LEU A 160 4.21 -4.76 4.43
CA LEU A 160 3.17 -4.97 5.45
C LEU A 160 2.79 -6.46 5.58
N LEU A 161 3.22 -7.31 4.64
CA LEU A 161 3.14 -8.75 4.82
C LEU A 161 4.08 -9.21 5.96
N SER A 162 3.76 -10.34 6.57
CA SER A 162 4.69 -11.00 7.50
C SER A 162 5.96 -11.43 6.77
N ASN A 163 7.10 -11.46 7.48
CA ASN A 163 8.39 -11.92 6.93
C ASN A 163 8.23 -13.29 6.25
N LYS A 164 7.57 -14.23 6.92
CA LYS A 164 7.26 -15.56 6.37
C LYS A 164 6.53 -15.50 5.03
N LYS A 165 5.45 -14.70 4.91
CA LYS A 165 4.67 -14.63 3.66
C LYS A 165 5.46 -13.95 2.54
N LEU A 166 6.24 -12.92 2.87
CA LEU A 166 7.12 -12.26 1.91
C LEU A 166 8.22 -13.20 1.41
N ASP A 167 8.87 -13.93 2.31
CA ASP A 167 9.88 -14.95 2.01
C ASP A 167 9.31 -16.07 1.12
N GLU A 168 8.11 -16.59 1.43
CA GLU A 168 7.44 -17.59 0.60
C GLU A 168 7.18 -17.10 -0.84
N ILE A 169 6.79 -15.84 -1.02
CA ILE A 169 6.58 -15.23 -2.35
C ILE A 169 7.91 -15.09 -3.08
N LEU A 170 8.93 -14.53 -2.40
CA LEU A 170 10.26 -14.33 -2.97
C LEU A 170 10.91 -15.67 -3.35
N GLY A 171 10.82 -16.69 -2.50
CA GLY A 171 11.35 -18.02 -2.76
C GLY A 171 10.72 -18.68 -3.98
N LYS A 172 9.39 -18.56 -4.13
CA LYS A 172 8.68 -19.08 -5.32
C LYS A 172 9.10 -18.36 -6.59
N LEU A 173 9.16 -17.02 -6.56
CA LEU A 173 9.60 -16.23 -7.72
C LEU A 173 11.06 -16.51 -8.09
N ARG A 174 11.96 -16.59 -7.11
CA ARG A 174 13.38 -16.96 -7.31
C ARG A 174 13.55 -18.36 -7.94
N GLY A 175 12.58 -19.26 -7.76
CA GLY A 175 12.57 -20.58 -8.39
C GLY A 175 12.23 -20.57 -9.88
N ILE A 176 11.77 -19.44 -10.43
CA ILE A 176 11.39 -19.30 -11.85
C ILE A 176 12.65 -18.94 -12.66
N SER A 177 13.05 -19.82 -13.58
CA SER A 177 14.36 -19.74 -14.26
C SER A 177 14.52 -18.59 -15.24
N HIS A 178 13.44 -18.08 -15.81
CA HIS A 178 13.46 -16.99 -16.80
C HIS A 178 13.33 -15.59 -16.19
N LEU A 179 13.18 -15.47 -14.87
CA LEU A 179 13.18 -14.17 -14.19
C LEU A 179 14.59 -13.64 -13.99
N ASP A 180 14.86 -12.46 -14.55
CA ASP A 180 16.10 -11.72 -14.36
C ASP A 180 16.05 -10.84 -13.11
N VAL A 181 14.89 -10.25 -12.82
CA VAL A 181 14.73 -9.21 -11.78
C VAL A 181 13.45 -9.41 -10.98
N ILE A 182 13.58 -9.36 -9.66
CA ILE A 182 12.45 -9.24 -8.72
C ILE A 182 12.61 -7.91 -7.98
N ARG A 183 11.59 -7.06 -8.06
CA ARG A 183 11.56 -5.74 -7.41
C ARG A 183 10.44 -5.66 -6.39
N ILE A 184 10.64 -4.85 -5.35
CA ILE A 184 9.62 -4.58 -4.34
C ILE A 184 9.29 -3.09 -4.38
N GLY A 185 8.02 -2.76 -4.65
CA GLY A 185 7.51 -1.40 -4.55
C GLY A 185 6.97 -1.15 -3.16
N THR A 186 7.72 -0.47 -2.30
CA THR A 186 7.36 -0.19 -0.90
C THR A 186 7.61 1.27 -0.54
N ARG A 187 6.80 1.81 0.36
CA ARG A 187 6.98 3.13 0.96
C ARG A 187 7.46 3.04 2.41
N VAL A 188 7.55 1.85 2.99
CA VAL A 188 8.00 1.59 4.37
C VAL A 188 9.29 2.34 4.74
N PRO A 189 10.35 2.44 3.91
CA PRO A 189 11.55 3.22 4.27
C PRO A 189 11.24 4.69 4.64
N CYS A 190 10.19 5.27 4.06
CA CYS A 190 9.81 6.66 4.33
C CYS A 190 8.79 6.79 5.47
N VAL A 191 7.85 5.85 5.57
CA VAL A 191 6.68 5.99 6.46
C VAL A 191 6.73 5.13 7.71
N TRP A 192 7.58 4.11 7.76
CA TRP A 192 7.76 3.21 8.90
C TRP A 192 9.14 2.52 8.86
N PRO A 193 10.25 3.28 8.85
CA PRO A 193 11.58 2.74 8.59
C PRO A 193 12.03 1.70 9.61
N MET A 194 11.53 1.76 10.85
CA MET A 194 11.81 0.81 11.92
C MET A 194 11.49 -0.64 11.52
N ARG A 195 10.51 -0.86 10.63
CA ARG A 195 10.20 -2.19 10.08
C ARG A 195 11.41 -2.87 9.40
N ILE A 196 12.37 -2.08 8.93
CA ILE A 196 13.56 -2.55 8.21
C ILE A 196 14.70 -2.79 9.18
N TYR A 197 15.02 -1.83 10.05
CA TYR A 197 16.22 -1.89 10.88
C TYR A 197 16.01 -2.43 12.30
N GLU A 198 14.76 -2.51 12.79
CA GLU A 198 14.43 -3.09 14.11
C GLU A 198 13.80 -4.49 14.02
N ASP A 199 13.49 -4.99 12.82
CA ASP A 199 12.96 -6.33 12.61
C ASP A 199 14.09 -7.30 12.23
N PRO A 200 14.67 -8.06 13.18
CA PRO A 200 15.79 -8.94 12.90
C PRO A 200 15.42 -10.04 11.90
N GLU A 201 14.18 -10.55 11.93
CA GLU A 201 13.72 -11.56 10.96
C GLU A 201 13.71 -11.03 9.52
N PHE A 202 13.53 -9.72 9.34
CA PHE A 202 13.58 -9.10 8.02
C PHE A 202 15.01 -8.90 7.52
N LEU A 203 15.94 -8.61 8.43
CA LEU A 203 17.35 -8.44 8.10
C LEU A 203 18.02 -9.77 7.75
N ASP A 204 17.53 -10.88 8.32
CA ASP A 204 18.06 -12.23 8.12
C ASP A 204 17.47 -12.97 6.89
N MET A 205 16.43 -12.42 6.26
CA MET A 205 15.73 -12.98 5.08
C MET A 205 16.48 -12.69 3.76
#